data_AF-A0AAW1M6Z7-F1
#
_entry.id   AF-A0AAW1M6Z7-F1
#
_cell.length_a   1.000
_cell.length_b   1.000
_cell.length_c   1.000
_cell.angle_alpha   90.00
_cell.angle_beta   90.00
_cell.angle_gamma   90.00
#
_symmetry.space_group_name_H-M   'P 1'
#
loop_
_entity.id
_entity.type
_entity.pdbx_description
1 polymer ?
#
loop_
_entity_poly.entity_id
_entity_poly.type
_entity_poly.pdbx_seq_one_letter_code
_entity_poly.pdbx_strand_id
1 'polypeptide(L)'
;MEEAMGRLTTLEDGKEEMEARLQEVENGGKDLMGEVQGLINTILGSLREELGRLVKENIERLAESVEGRFQALEGRMEEVKADVLFCRAAVAGSATIREAPKSRIPELPKFSGRRDAREIDTFFWSVEQYLNAIGITDDASKINTATLYLVEDACLWWRRREAEIKKGICQISTWDEFRADFKRQFYPENAR
;
A
#
# COMPACT_ATOMS: atom_id res chain seq x y z
N MET A 1 11.40 32.28 -102.80
CA MET A 1 11.56 30.83 -102.52
C MET A 1 12.69 30.60 -101.52
N GLU A 2 13.87 31.20 -101.72
CA GLU A 2 15.00 31.13 -100.78
C GLU A 2 14.68 31.62 -99.36
N GLU A 3 14.00 32.77 -99.21
CA GLU A 3 13.68 33.32 -97.88
C GLU A 3 12.76 32.39 -97.05
N ALA A 4 11.80 31.71 -97.69
CA ALA A 4 10.96 30.72 -97.03
C ALA A 4 11.74 29.46 -96.64
N MET A 5 12.73 29.08 -97.45
CA MET A 5 13.62 27.94 -97.19
C MET A 5 14.60 28.23 -96.04
N GLY A 6 15.11 29.47 -95.96
CA GLY A 6 15.93 29.94 -94.83
C GLY A 6 15.16 30.04 -93.51
N ARG A 7 13.86 30.37 -93.55
CA ARG A 7 12.97 30.39 -92.37
C ARG A 7 12.56 28.98 -91.93
N LEU A 8 12.46 28.03 -92.85
CA LEU A 8 12.17 26.63 -92.54
C LEU A 8 13.37 25.97 -91.83
N THR A 9 14.58 26.16 -92.36
CA THR A 9 15.81 25.62 -91.77
C THR A 9 16.07 26.19 -90.36
N THR A 10 15.92 27.50 -90.14
CA THR A 10 16.04 28.09 -88.80
C THR A 10 14.99 27.60 -87.80
N LEU A 11 13.79 27.21 -88.27
CA LEU A 11 12.75 26.64 -87.43
C LEU A 11 13.03 25.17 -87.09
N GLU A 12 13.64 24.42 -88.02
CA GLU A 12 14.11 23.04 -87.80
C GLU A 12 15.24 23.01 -86.77
N ASP A 13 16.24 23.87 -86.89
CA ASP A 13 17.35 23.99 -85.93
C ASP A 13 16.85 24.31 -84.51
N GLY A 14 15.90 25.25 -84.37
CA GLY A 14 15.32 25.61 -83.08
C GLY A 14 14.47 24.49 -82.46
N LYS A 15 13.86 23.64 -83.29
CA LYS A 15 13.12 22.46 -82.84
C LYS A 15 14.09 21.40 -82.28
N GLU A 16 15.19 21.14 -82.97
CA GLU A 16 16.23 20.21 -82.50
C GLU A 16 16.83 20.70 -81.17
N GLU A 17 17.11 22.00 -81.03
CA GLU A 17 17.58 22.58 -79.76
C GLU A 17 16.56 22.40 -78.62
N MET A 18 15.27 22.62 -78.90
CA MET A 18 14.22 22.44 -77.90
C MET A 18 14.08 20.98 -77.48
N GLU A 19 14.16 20.03 -78.41
CA GLU A 19 14.16 18.60 -78.12
C GLU A 19 15.37 18.19 -77.26
N ALA A 20 16.55 18.72 -77.55
CA ALA A 20 17.75 18.48 -76.74
C ALA A 20 17.59 19.00 -75.30
N ARG A 21 17.07 20.22 -75.13
CA ARG A 21 16.79 20.80 -73.81
C ARG A 21 15.71 20.06 -73.04
N LEU A 22 14.69 19.55 -73.73
CA LEU A 22 13.64 18.74 -73.12
C LEU A 22 14.22 17.43 -72.57
N GLN A 23 15.08 16.77 -73.35
CA GLN A 23 15.75 15.55 -72.93
C GLN A 23 16.67 15.77 -71.71
N GLU A 24 17.39 16.90 -71.67
CA GLU A 24 18.22 17.30 -70.53
C GLU A 24 17.39 17.51 -69.26
N VAL A 25 16.25 18.21 -69.37
CA VAL A 25 15.32 18.43 -68.25
C VAL A 25 14.73 17.11 -67.75
N GLU A 26 14.31 16.21 -68.65
CA GLU A 26 13.79 14.90 -68.28
C GLU A 26 14.84 14.05 -67.55
N ASN A 27 16.09 14.08 -68.01
CA ASN A 27 17.19 13.36 -67.38
C ASN A 27 17.50 13.95 -66.01
N GLY A 28 17.61 15.28 -65.90
CA GLY A 28 17.80 15.96 -64.62
C GLY A 28 16.66 15.68 -63.62
N GLY A 29 15.42 15.58 -64.09
CA GLY A 29 14.28 15.17 -63.26
C GLY A 29 14.39 13.74 -62.71
N LYS A 30 14.89 12.79 -63.53
CA LYS A 30 15.17 11.41 -63.10
C LYS A 30 16.30 11.36 -62.07
N ASP A 31 17.37 12.13 -62.31
CA ASP A 31 18.52 12.21 -61.41
C ASP A 31 18.12 12.78 -60.05
N LEU A 32 17.39 13.91 -60.04
CA LEU A 32 16.81 14.50 -58.83
C LEU A 32 15.91 13.51 -58.07
N MET A 33 15.07 12.75 -58.78
CA MET A 33 14.23 11.73 -58.15
C MET A 33 15.06 10.61 -57.53
N GLY A 34 16.15 10.20 -58.19
CA GLY A 34 17.11 9.23 -57.65
C GLY A 34 17.80 9.73 -56.38
N GLU A 35 18.25 10.99 -56.37
CA GLU A 35 18.86 11.63 -55.19
C GLU A 35 17.88 11.71 -54.03
N VAL A 36 16.65 12.18 -54.27
CA VAL A 36 15.60 12.26 -53.25
C VAL A 36 15.29 10.88 -52.69
N GLN A 37 15.17 9.85 -53.54
CA GLN A 37 14.94 8.48 -53.09
C GLN A 37 16.12 7.94 -52.25
N GLY A 38 17.35 8.28 -52.63
CA GLY A 38 18.56 7.94 -51.88
C GLY A 38 18.60 8.57 -50.49
N LEU A 39 18.25 9.86 -50.38
CA LEU A 39 18.14 10.56 -49.10
C LEU A 39 17.05 9.94 -48.22
N ILE A 40 15.88 9.64 -48.78
CA ILE A 40 14.78 8.97 -48.06
C ILE A 40 15.26 7.64 -47.48
N ASN A 41 15.92 6.80 -48.29
CA ASN A 41 16.41 5.50 -47.84
C ASN A 41 17.47 5.63 -46.74
N THR A 42 18.33 6.65 -46.82
CA THR A 42 19.36 6.93 -45.81
C THR A 42 18.73 7.34 -44.48
N ILE A 43 17.77 8.26 -44.51
CA ILE A 43 17.05 8.72 -43.31
C ILE A 43 16.26 7.57 -42.68
N LEU A 44 15.54 6.79 -43.49
CA LEU A 44 14.78 5.63 -43.01
C LEU A 44 15.68 4.57 -42.38
N GLY A 45 16.86 4.32 -42.96
CA GLY A 45 17.87 3.42 -42.39
C GLY A 45 18.34 3.90 -41.02
N SER A 46 18.74 5.17 -40.93
CA SER A 46 19.20 5.77 -39.67
C SER A 46 18.13 5.72 -38.58
N LEU A 47 16.87 6.07 -38.91
CA LEU A 47 15.76 6.03 -37.95
C LEU A 47 15.47 4.59 -37.48
N ARG A 48 15.54 3.61 -38.38
CA ARG A 48 15.38 2.19 -38.03
C ARG A 48 16.44 1.74 -37.04
N GLU A 49 17.70 2.10 -37.27
CA GLU A 49 18.81 1.73 -36.38
C GLU A 49 18.69 2.41 -35.02
N GLU A 50 18.34 3.69 -34.98
CA GLU A 50 18.16 4.45 -33.74
C GLU A 50 16.98 3.90 -32.91
N LEU A 51 15.84 3.62 -33.55
CA LEU A 51 14.70 2.95 -32.90
C LEU A 51 15.09 1.57 -32.35
N GLY A 52 15.81 0.77 -33.15
CA GLY A 52 16.29 -0.54 -32.71
C GLY A 52 17.20 -0.45 -31.49
N ARG A 53 18.09 0.54 -31.46
CA ARG A 53 18.99 0.80 -30.33
C ARG A 53 18.21 1.21 -29.08
N LEU A 54 17.31 2.19 -29.19
CA LEU A 54 16.51 2.67 -28.06
C LEU A 54 15.62 1.57 -27.46
N VAL A 55 14.99 0.76 -28.30
CA VAL A 55 14.17 -0.38 -27.84
C VAL A 55 15.05 -1.38 -27.08
N LYS A 56 16.21 -1.72 -27.63
CA LYS A 56 17.15 -2.65 -26.99
C LYS A 56 17.62 -2.13 -25.63
N GLU A 57 18.09 -0.90 -25.56
CA GLU A 57 18.58 -0.28 -24.31
C GLU A 57 17.48 -0.20 -23.24
N ASN A 58 16.23 0.11 -23.65
CA ASN A 58 15.11 0.13 -22.71
C ASN A 58 14.76 -1.26 -22.18
N ILE A 59 14.84 -2.29 -23.01
CA ILE A 59 14.62 -3.68 -22.59
C ILE A 59 15.72 -4.12 -21.62
N GLU A 60 16.99 -3.85 -21.93
CA GLU A 60 18.13 -4.20 -21.07
C GLU A 60 18.02 -3.50 -19.71
N ARG A 61 17.73 -2.18 -19.70
CA ARG A 61 17.53 -1.42 -18.46
C ARG A 61 16.35 -1.93 -17.64
N LEU A 62 15.25 -2.33 -18.29
CA LEU A 62 14.10 -2.92 -17.60
C LEU A 62 14.45 -4.28 -16.99
N ALA A 63 15.19 -5.12 -17.72
CA ALA A 63 15.65 -6.42 -17.23
C ALA A 63 16.55 -6.27 -16.00
N GLU A 64 17.53 -5.38 -16.05
CA GLU A 64 18.41 -5.07 -14.90
C GLU A 64 17.62 -4.55 -13.69
N SER A 65 16.62 -3.69 -13.92
CA SER A 65 15.77 -3.15 -12.86
C SER A 65 14.91 -4.24 -12.19
N VAL A 66 14.33 -5.15 -12.97
CA VAL A 66 13.52 -6.26 -12.45
C VAL A 66 14.40 -7.23 -11.67
N GLU A 67 15.56 -7.59 -12.23
CA GLU A 67 16.52 -8.50 -11.58
C GLU A 67 17.00 -7.94 -10.24
N GLY A 68 17.38 -6.65 -10.19
CA GLY A 68 17.78 -6.00 -8.96
C GLY A 68 16.69 -5.98 -7.88
N ARG A 69 15.42 -5.80 -8.28
CA ARG A 69 14.29 -5.89 -7.35
C ARG A 69 14.03 -7.31 -6.85
N PHE A 70 14.27 -8.32 -7.68
CA PHE A 70 14.13 -9.72 -7.30
C PHE A 70 15.18 -10.12 -6.28
N GLN A 71 16.46 -9.78 -6.53
CA GLN A 71 17.55 -10.02 -5.59
C GLN A 71 17.34 -9.32 -4.25
N ALA A 72 16.84 -8.08 -4.26
CA ALA A 72 16.49 -7.36 -3.03
C ALA A 72 15.34 -8.06 -2.25
N LEU A 73 14.36 -8.64 -2.95
CA LEU A 73 13.27 -9.38 -2.32
C LEU A 73 13.77 -10.69 -1.69
N GLU A 74 14.63 -11.42 -2.39
CA GLU A 74 15.28 -12.64 -1.87
C GLU A 74 16.08 -12.34 -0.61
N GLY A 75 16.86 -11.24 -0.59
CA GLY A 75 17.60 -10.81 0.60
C GLY A 75 16.68 -10.54 1.79
N ARG A 76 15.58 -9.82 1.58
CA ARG A 76 14.57 -9.55 2.62
C ARG A 76 13.85 -10.83 3.10
N MET A 77 13.65 -11.80 2.21
CA MET A 77 13.05 -13.09 2.58
C MET A 77 13.96 -13.87 3.53
N GLU A 78 15.26 -13.92 3.25
CA GLU A 78 16.22 -14.59 4.15
C GLU A 78 16.38 -13.85 5.48
N GLU A 79 16.30 -12.51 5.49
CA GLU A 79 16.25 -11.71 6.73
C GLU A 79 15.02 -12.06 7.57
N VAL A 80 13.81 -12.02 6.98
CA VAL A 80 12.57 -12.39 7.69
C VAL A 80 12.63 -13.82 8.21
N LYS A 81 13.19 -14.75 7.43
CA LYS A 81 13.35 -16.13 7.86
C LYS A 81 14.33 -16.26 9.04
N ALA A 82 15.41 -15.49 9.05
CA ALA A 82 16.32 -15.41 10.18
C ALA A 82 15.63 -14.87 11.44
N ASP A 83 14.84 -13.79 11.31
CA ASP A 83 14.06 -13.22 12.40
C ASP A 83 13.01 -14.19 12.95
N VAL A 84 12.34 -14.93 12.07
CA VAL A 84 11.37 -15.97 12.46
C VAL A 84 12.07 -17.09 13.23
N LEU A 85 13.24 -17.54 12.78
CA LEU A 85 14.03 -18.55 13.48
C LEU A 85 14.51 -18.05 14.84
N PHE A 86 14.96 -16.79 14.92
CA PHE A 86 15.36 -16.15 16.17
C PHE A 86 14.18 -16.05 17.15
N CYS A 87 13.04 -15.53 16.72
CA CYS A 87 11.82 -15.46 17.52
C CYS A 87 11.40 -16.85 18.01
N ARG A 88 11.42 -17.86 17.13
CA ARG A 88 11.10 -19.24 17.49
C ARG A 88 12.06 -19.80 18.54
N ALA A 89 13.36 -19.55 18.40
CA ALA A 89 14.37 -19.99 19.35
C ALA A 89 14.23 -19.27 20.70
N ALA A 90 13.91 -17.98 20.73
CA ALA A 90 13.65 -17.24 21.96
C ALA A 90 12.41 -17.77 22.71
N VAL A 91 11.36 -18.13 21.97
CA VAL A 91 10.16 -18.78 22.55
C VAL A 91 10.47 -20.19 23.06
N ALA A 92 11.28 -20.97 22.34
CA ALA A 92 11.63 -22.34 22.74
C ALA A 92 12.70 -22.41 23.85
N GLY A 93 13.63 -21.45 23.89
CA GLY A 93 14.72 -21.35 24.86
C GLY A 93 14.32 -20.68 26.17
N SER A 94 13.17 -19.99 26.19
CA SER A 94 12.51 -19.60 27.43
C SER A 94 11.86 -20.82 28.06
N ALA A 95 12.64 -21.59 28.83
CA ALA A 95 12.18 -22.66 29.71
C ALA A 95 11.19 -22.19 30.81
N THR A 96 10.60 -20.99 30.69
CA THR A 96 9.56 -20.46 31.57
C THR A 96 8.47 -19.67 30.84
N ILE A 97 8.28 -19.80 29.52
CA ILE A 97 6.92 -19.64 28.99
C ILE A 97 6.31 -21.02 29.06
N ARG A 98 5.75 -21.35 30.24
CA ARG A 98 4.73 -22.39 30.33
C ARG A 98 3.81 -22.14 29.15
N GLU A 99 3.69 -23.08 28.22
CA GLU A 99 2.50 -23.13 27.38
C GLU A 99 1.33 -23.11 28.35
N ALA A 100 0.73 -21.93 28.53
CA ALA A 100 -0.50 -21.81 29.29
C ALA A 100 -1.47 -22.71 28.54
N PRO A 101 -1.96 -23.78 29.18
CA PRO A 101 -2.47 -24.95 28.48
C PRO A 101 -3.76 -24.60 27.76
N LYS A 102 -3.69 -24.01 26.54
CA LYS A 102 -4.81 -23.36 25.80
C LYS A 102 -5.99 -23.14 26.73
N SER A 103 -5.77 -22.36 27.79
CA SER A 103 -6.75 -22.34 28.87
C SER A 103 -7.97 -21.77 28.22
N ARG A 104 -9.07 -22.52 28.27
CA ARG A 104 -10.40 -22.01 28.01
C ARG A 104 -10.53 -20.76 28.86
N ILE A 105 -10.20 -19.60 28.31
CA ILE A 105 -10.33 -18.34 29.02
C ILE A 105 -11.83 -18.26 29.31
N PRO A 106 -12.25 -18.41 30.58
CA PRO A 106 -13.66 -18.48 30.88
C PRO A 106 -14.31 -17.18 30.40
N GLU A 107 -15.45 -17.29 29.74
CA GLU A 107 -16.23 -16.11 29.38
C GLU A 107 -16.52 -15.31 30.65
N LEU A 108 -16.20 -14.02 30.63
CA LEU A 108 -16.42 -13.17 31.80
C LEU A 108 -17.92 -13.07 32.11
N PRO A 109 -18.32 -13.23 33.38
CA PRO A 109 -19.71 -13.09 33.77
C PRO A 109 -20.19 -11.65 33.55
N LYS A 110 -21.38 -11.50 32.95
CA LYS A 110 -22.03 -10.20 32.79
C LYS A 110 -22.63 -9.75 34.11
N PHE A 111 -22.49 -8.47 34.46
CA PHE A 111 -23.06 -7.89 35.68
C PHE A 111 -24.22 -6.95 35.35
N SER A 112 -25.42 -7.25 35.86
CA SER A 112 -26.65 -6.50 35.56
C SER A 112 -26.92 -5.30 36.47
N GLY A 113 -26.21 -5.16 37.59
CA GLY A 113 -26.46 -4.09 38.56
C GLY A 113 -27.17 -4.53 39.84
N ARG A 114 -27.30 -5.84 40.10
CA ARG A 114 -27.85 -6.34 41.36
C ARG A 114 -26.98 -5.91 42.55
N ARG A 115 -27.64 -5.45 43.61
CA ARG A 115 -26.98 -5.01 44.85
C ARG A 115 -26.65 -6.17 45.79
N ASP A 116 -25.83 -7.10 45.29
CA ASP A 116 -25.32 -8.24 46.05
C ASP A 116 -23.80 -8.14 46.15
N ALA A 117 -23.29 -8.05 47.38
CA ALA A 117 -21.86 -7.98 47.66
C ALA A 117 -21.09 -9.17 47.04
N ARG A 118 -21.66 -10.38 47.08
CA ARG A 118 -21.02 -11.58 46.52
C ARG A 118 -20.91 -11.51 45.01
N GLU A 119 -21.93 -11.00 44.33
CA GLU A 119 -21.93 -10.87 42.87
C GLU A 119 -20.92 -9.81 42.41
N ILE A 120 -20.82 -8.70 43.15
CA ILE A 120 -19.84 -7.63 42.90
C ILE A 120 -18.42 -8.14 43.09
N ASP A 121 -18.14 -8.84 44.19
CA ASP A 121 -16.80 -9.38 44.44
C ASP A 121 -16.44 -10.50 43.45
N THR A 122 -17.40 -11.36 43.08
CA THR A 122 -17.21 -12.39 42.05
C THR A 122 -16.91 -11.77 40.68
N PHE A 123 -17.61 -10.70 40.31
CA PHE A 123 -17.37 -9.98 39.07
C PHE A 123 -15.95 -9.41 39.00
N PHE A 124 -15.54 -8.65 40.02
CA PHE A 124 -14.19 -8.07 40.05
C PHE A 124 -13.11 -9.14 40.08
N TRP A 125 -13.29 -10.19 40.89
CA TRP A 125 -12.35 -11.29 40.92
C TRP A 125 -12.22 -11.96 39.55
N SER A 126 -13.34 -12.22 38.86
CA SER A 126 -13.33 -12.85 37.53
C SER A 126 -12.63 -11.96 36.48
N VAL A 127 -12.92 -10.66 36.49
CA VAL A 127 -12.28 -9.67 35.61
C VAL A 127 -10.77 -9.60 35.86
N GLU A 128 -10.33 -9.56 37.11
CA GLU A 128 -8.90 -9.54 37.44
C GLU A 128 -8.18 -10.83 37.02
N GLN A 129 -8.80 -11.99 37.22
CA GLN A 129 -8.22 -13.26 36.75
C GLN A 129 -8.13 -13.32 35.22
N TYR A 130 -9.16 -12.84 34.52
CA TYR A 130 -9.15 -12.76 33.06
C TYR A 130 -8.04 -11.85 32.55
N LEU A 131 -7.95 -10.63 33.08
CA LEU A 131 -6.95 -9.63 32.69
C LEU A 131 -5.52 -10.11 32.97
N ASN A 132 -5.31 -10.76 34.12
CA ASN A 132 -4.04 -11.38 34.47
C ASN A 132 -3.68 -12.53 33.51
N ALA A 133 -4.65 -13.35 33.10
CA ALA A 133 -4.43 -14.44 32.15
C ALA A 133 -4.02 -13.96 30.75
N ILE A 134 -4.45 -12.76 30.33
CA ILE A 134 -4.09 -12.15 29.04
C ILE A 134 -2.97 -11.10 29.15
N GLY A 135 -2.41 -10.88 30.35
CA GLY A 135 -1.30 -9.96 30.57
C GLY A 135 -1.64 -8.46 30.55
N ILE A 136 -2.92 -8.09 30.69
CA ILE A 136 -3.32 -6.68 30.76
C ILE A 136 -3.05 -6.15 32.18
N THR A 137 -2.23 -5.10 32.27
CA THR A 137 -1.83 -4.49 33.55
C THR A 137 -2.20 -3.01 33.66
N ASP A 138 -2.48 -2.34 32.54
CA ASP A 138 -2.79 -0.92 32.50
C ASP A 138 -4.23 -0.64 32.94
N ASP A 139 -4.41 0.32 33.84
CA ASP A 139 -5.70 0.59 34.47
C ASP A 139 -6.77 1.05 33.48
N ALA A 140 -6.38 1.78 32.43
CA ALA A 140 -7.31 2.22 31.39
C ALA A 140 -7.95 1.01 30.67
N SER A 141 -7.14 0.01 30.26
CA SER A 141 -7.66 -1.21 29.65
C SER A 141 -8.44 -2.05 30.64
N LYS A 142 -8.03 -2.14 31.92
CA LYS A 142 -8.83 -2.86 32.94
C LYS A 142 -10.23 -2.28 33.08
N ILE A 143 -10.34 -0.95 33.22
CA ILE A 143 -11.62 -0.23 33.31
C ILE A 143 -12.44 -0.48 32.05
N ASN A 144 -11.83 -0.30 30.87
CA ASN A 144 -12.51 -0.51 29.60
C ASN A 144 -13.06 -1.94 29.48
N THR A 145 -12.24 -2.95 29.74
CA THR A 145 -12.66 -4.35 29.72
C THR A 145 -13.79 -4.63 30.71
N ALA A 146 -13.67 -4.21 31.96
CA ALA A 146 -14.74 -4.41 32.95
C ALA A 146 -16.07 -3.79 32.49
N THR A 147 -16.02 -2.60 31.89
CA THR A 147 -17.23 -1.89 31.48
C THR A 147 -17.94 -2.52 30.29
N LEU A 148 -17.23 -3.28 29.44
CA LEU A 148 -17.83 -4.06 28.35
C LEU A 148 -18.75 -5.19 28.86
N TYR A 149 -18.52 -5.68 30.07
CA TYR A 149 -19.31 -6.77 30.67
C TYR A 149 -20.42 -6.27 31.61
N LEU A 150 -20.65 -4.95 31.67
CA LEU A 150 -21.79 -4.38 32.37
C LEU A 150 -23.03 -4.41 31.47
N VAL A 151 -24.15 -4.87 32.02
CA VAL A 151 -25.45 -4.91 31.35
C VAL A 151 -26.51 -4.22 32.21
N GLU A 152 -27.69 -3.98 31.62
CA GLU A 152 -28.85 -3.41 32.31
C GLU A 152 -28.51 -2.14 33.13
N ASP A 153 -28.82 -2.14 34.44
CA ASP A 153 -28.67 -0.99 35.32
C ASP A 153 -27.19 -0.59 35.50
N ALA A 154 -26.29 -1.57 35.49
CA ALA A 154 -24.85 -1.31 35.58
C ALA A 154 -24.31 -0.58 34.34
N CYS A 155 -24.78 -0.96 33.14
CA CYS A 155 -24.41 -0.28 31.90
C CYS A 155 -24.91 1.17 31.88
N LEU A 156 -26.15 1.41 32.33
CA LEU A 156 -26.73 2.75 32.41
C LEU A 156 -26.01 3.65 33.41
N TRP A 157 -25.63 3.11 34.56
CA TRP A 157 -24.80 3.83 35.53
C TRP A 157 -23.44 4.22 34.93
N TRP A 158 -22.75 3.29 34.27
CA TRP A 158 -21.45 3.58 33.67
C TRP A 158 -21.54 4.63 32.57
N ARG A 159 -22.57 4.57 31.70
CA ARG A 159 -22.81 5.60 30.67
C ARG A 159 -22.98 7.00 31.27
N ARG A 160 -23.65 7.10 32.43
CA ARG A 160 -23.80 8.37 33.15
C ARG A 160 -22.46 8.84 33.70
N ARG A 161 -21.68 7.95 34.32
CA ARG A 161 -20.33 8.26 34.84
C ARG A 161 -19.37 8.68 33.75
N GLU A 162 -19.36 7.98 32.62
CA GLU A 162 -18.51 8.31 31.49
C GLU A 162 -18.82 9.72 30.94
N ALA A 163 -20.10 10.11 30.91
CA ALA A 163 -20.51 11.47 30.52
C ALA A 163 -20.07 12.54 31.54
N GLU A 164 -20.07 12.22 32.84
CA GLU A 164 -19.56 13.11 33.90
C GLU A 164 -18.03 13.27 33.80
N ILE A 165 -17.30 12.19 33.51
CA ILE A 165 -15.85 12.21 33.27
C ILE A 165 -15.52 13.09 32.07
N LYS A 166 -16.24 12.91 30.94
CA LYS A 166 -16.07 13.73 29.73
C LYS A 166 -16.33 15.22 29.96
N LYS A 167 -17.21 15.55 30.91
CA LYS A 167 -17.52 16.93 31.31
C LYS A 167 -16.57 17.46 32.40
N GLY A 168 -15.62 16.67 32.88
CA GLY A 168 -14.69 17.04 33.96
C GLY A 168 -15.35 17.15 35.33
N ILE A 169 -16.54 16.58 35.53
CA ILE A 169 -17.30 16.63 36.79
C ILE A 169 -16.75 15.62 37.80
N CYS A 170 -16.20 14.50 37.32
CA CYS A 170 -15.53 13.50 38.14
C CYS A 170 -14.33 12.92 37.36
N GLN A 171 -13.39 12.30 38.09
CA GLN A 171 -12.21 11.66 37.51
C GLN A 171 -12.12 10.23 38.02
N ILE A 172 -12.05 9.27 37.09
CA ILE A 172 -11.75 7.87 37.35
C ILE A 172 -10.65 7.50 36.37
N SER A 173 -9.42 7.45 36.87
CA SER A 173 -8.19 7.22 36.11
C SER A 173 -7.47 5.92 36.51
N THR A 174 -7.77 5.40 37.71
CA THR A 174 -7.17 4.16 38.21
C THR A 174 -8.21 3.07 38.40
N TRP A 175 -7.75 1.82 38.36
CA TRP A 175 -8.61 0.66 38.58
C TRP A 175 -9.24 0.68 39.98
N ASP A 176 -8.51 1.20 40.98
CA ASP A 176 -9.00 1.32 42.35
C ASP A 176 -10.09 2.38 42.49
N GLU A 177 -9.95 3.53 41.83
CA GLU A 177 -10.99 4.57 41.77
C GLU A 177 -12.28 4.02 41.16
N PHE A 178 -12.16 3.24 40.08
CA PHE A 178 -13.30 2.59 39.45
C PHE A 178 -13.98 1.60 40.40
N ARG A 179 -13.21 0.72 41.06
CA ARG A 179 -13.73 -0.24 42.05
C ARG A 179 -14.45 0.45 43.20
N ALA A 180 -13.89 1.53 43.73
CA ALA A 180 -14.48 2.29 44.82
C ALA A 180 -15.81 2.93 44.42
N ASP A 181 -15.86 3.57 43.25
CA ASP A 181 -17.08 4.23 42.79
C ASP A 181 -18.17 3.21 42.40
N PHE A 182 -17.77 2.08 41.83
CA PHE A 182 -18.66 0.96 41.54
C PHE A 182 -19.29 0.36 42.82
N LYS A 183 -18.46 0.07 43.83
CA LYS A 183 -18.93 -0.38 45.14
C LYS A 183 -19.78 0.69 45.84
N ARG A 184 -19.50 1.98 45.65
CA ARG A 184 -20.36 3.04 46.18
C ARG A 184 -21.80 2.95 45.64
N GLN A 185 -21.96 2.58 44.38
CA GLN A 185 -23.25 2.53 43.70
C GLN A 185 -24.05 1.24 43.96
N PHE A 186 -23.37 0.09 43.87
CA PHE A 186 -24.03 -1.21 43.83
C PHE A 186 -23.91 -2.00 45.13
N TYR A 187 -22.99 -1.65 46.02
CA TYR A 187 -22.81 -2.43 47.24
C TYR A 187 -23.96 -2.15 48.23
N PRO A 188 -24.63 -3.17 48.78
CA PRO A 188 -25.77 -2.99 49.67
C PRO A 188 -25.34 -2.38 51.01
N GLU A 189 -26.13 -1.44 51.53
CA GLU A 189 -25.83 -0.71 52.77
C GLU A 189 -25.64 -1.63 54.00
N ASN A 190 -26.31 -2.79 54.01
CA ASN A 190 -26.28 -3.76 55.12
C ASN A 190 -25.02 -4.64 55.17
N ALA A 191 -24.12 -4.54 54.18
CA ALA A 191 -22.89 -5.33 54.11
C ALA A 191 -21.63 -4.46 54.12
N ARG A 192 -21.77 -3.13 54.21
CA ARG A 192 -20.67 -2.16 54.29
C ARG A 192 -19.96 -2.20 55.64
#